data_AF-A0A1J5PR14-F1
#
_entry.id   AF-A0A1J5PR14-F1
#
_cell.length_a   1.000
_cell.length_b   1.000
_cell.length_c   1.000
_cell.angle_alpha   90.00
_cell.angle_beta   90.00
_cell.angle_gamma   90.00
#
_symmetry.space_group_name_H-M   'P 1'
#
loop_
_entity.id
_entity.type
_entity.pdbx_description
1 polymer ?
#
loop_
_entity_poly.entity_id
_entity_poly.type
_entity_poly.pdbx_seq_one_letter_code
_entity_poly.pdbx_strand_id
1 'polypeptide(L)' 'MLVQGISAHPALVKLLQDHVKSVIAPYKYPRRIVFTEALPKTQTGKIQRFRLRDQT' A
#
# COMPACT_ATOMS: atom_id res chain seq x y z
N MET A 1 -0.18 5.66 -3.69
CA MET A 1 -0.68 7.04 -3.72
C MET A 1 -2.19 6.95 -3.75
N LEU A 2 -2.86 7.54 -2.76
CA LEU A 2 -4.31 7.65 -2.76
C LEU A 2 -4.72 8.76 -3.74
N VAL A 3 -5.87 8.61 -4.39
CA VAL A 3 -6.44 9.66 -5.25
C VAL A 3 -6.74 10.89 -4.38
N GLN A 4 -6.52 12.09 -4.91
CA GLN A 4 -6.76 13.34 -4.19
C GLN A 4 -8.17 13.34 -3.56
N GLY A 5 -8.24 13.49 -2.23
CA GLY A 5 -9.47 13.47 -1.44
C GLY A 5 -9.64 12.24 -0.53
N ILE A 6 -8.81 11.20 -0.64
CA ILE A 6 -8.88 10.01 0.22
C ILE A 6 -7.74 10.04 1.24
N SER A 7 -8.07 10.28 2.51
CA SER A 7 -7.13 10.17 3.63
C SER A 7 -6.91 8.70 4.01
N ALA A 8 -5.74 8.35 4.53
CA ALA A 8 -5.47 7.03 5.09
C ALA A 8 -6.20 6.86 6.43
N HIS A 9 -7.32 6.15 6.44
CA HIS A 9 -8.10 5.90 7.66
C HIS A 9 -8.33 4.38 7.89
N PRO A 10 -8.60 3.94 9.14
CA PRO A 10 -8.66 2.52 9.49
C PRO A 10 -9.69 1.72 8.69
N ALA A 11 -10.82 2.34 8.33
CA ALA A 11 -11.85 1.69 7.52
C ALA A 11 -11.35 1.34 6.10
N LEU A 12 -10.52 2.21 5.50
CA LEU A 12 -9.92 1.97 4.18
C LEU A 12 -8.93 0.81 4.22
N VAL A 13 -8.14 0.70 5.30
CA VAL A 13 -7.23 -0.45 5.52
C VAL A 13 -8.02 -1.74 5.54
N LYS A 14 -9.11 -1.78 6.31
CA LYS A 14 -9.97 -2.97 6.44
C LYS A 14 -10.60 -3.34 5.09
N LEU A 15 -11.12 -2.36 4.35
CA LEU A 15 -11.68 -2.56 3.02
C LEU A 15 -10.64 -3.17 2.06
N LEU A 16 -9.42 -2.64 2.03
CA LEU A 16 -8.34 -3.19 1.19
C LEU A 16 -7.94 -4.61 1.62
N GLN A 17 -7.85 -4.89 2.91
CA GLN A 17 -7.55 -6.23 3.41
C GLN A 17 -8.63 -7.22 3.02
N ASP A 18 -9.90 -6.86 3.22
CA ASP A 18 -11.04 -7.73 2.92
C ASP A 18 -11.20 -7.95 1.40
N HIS A 19 -10.93 -6.92 0.59
CA HIS A 19 -10.83 -7.07 -0.86
C HIS A 19 -9.73 -8.06 -1.26
N VAL A 20 -8.52 -7.94 -0.70
CA VAL A 20 -7.43 -8.89 -1.03
C VAL A 20 -7.74 -10.30 -0.55
N LYS A 21 -8.39 -10.48 0.61
CA LYS A 21 -8.86 -11.80 1.09
C LYS A 21 -9.93 -12.40 0.18
N SER A 22 -10.76 -11.57 -0.45
CA SER A 22 -11.79 -12.03 -1.38
C SER A 22 -11.23 -12.36 -2.77
N VAL A 23 -10.16 -11.68 -3.19
CA VAL A 23 -9.55 -11.84 -4.52
C VAL A 23 -8.44 -12.89 -4.53
N ILE A 24 -7.70 -13.00 -3.42
CA ILE A 24 -6.56 -13.90 -3.26
C ILE A 24 -6.83 -14.81 -2.07
N ALA A 25 -6.24 -16.02 -2.07
CA ALA A 25 -6.37 -16.96 -0.97
C ALA A 25 -6.16 -16.31 0.42
N PRO A 26 -6.94 -16.69 1.45
CA PRO A 26 -7.03 -15.99 2.74
C PRO A 26 -5.72 -15.81 3.52
N TYR A 27 -4.67 -16.55 3.17
CA TYR A 27 -3.37 -16.50 3.82
C TYR A 27 -2.37 -15.55 3.14
N LYS A 28 -2.66 -15.07 1.92
CA LYS A 28 -1.78 -14.15 1.16
C LYS A 28 -2.10 -12.66 1.35
N TYR A 29 -3.00 -12.32 2.27
CA TYR A 29 -3.36 -10.93 2.51
C TYR A 29 -2.21 -10.11 3.13
N PRO A 30 -2.09 -8.82 2.79
CA PRO A 30 -1.10 -7.94 3.36
C PRO A 30 -1.39 -7.66 4.84
N ARG A 31 -0.45 -8.01 5.72
CA ARG A 31 -0.56 -7.77 7.17
C ARG A 31 -0.38 -6.30 7.56
N ARG A 32 0.42 -5.55 6.79
CA ARG A 32 0.68 -4.13 7.00
C ARG A 32 0.40 -3.38 5.70
N ILE A 33 -0.45 -2.36 5.76
CA ILE A 33 -0.74 -1.45 4.65
C ILE A 33 -0.24 -0.08 5.09
N VAL A 34 0.77 0.45 4.39
CA VAL A 34 1.31 1.79 4.62
C VAL A 34 0.90 2.66 3.45
N PHE A 35 0.24 3.77 3.72
CA PHE A 35 -0.09 4.76 2.71
C PHE A 35 1.00 5.82 2.72
N THR A 36 1.62 6.03 1.55
CA THR A 36 2.58 7.10 1.35
C THR A 36 2.05 8.07 0.30
N GLU A 37 2.39 9.35 0.45
CA GLU A 37 2.01 10.41 -0.49
C GLU A 37 2.62 10.14 -1.87
N ALA A 38 3.88 9.70 -1.91
CA ALA A 38 4.56 9.30 -3.12
C ALA A 38 5.31 7.98 -2.90
N LEU A 39 5.42 7.17 -3.96
CA LEU A 39 6.33 6.03 -3.98
C LEU A 39 7.72 6.56 -4.35
N PRO A 40 8.79 6.17 -3.65
CA PRO A 40 10.15 6.54 -4.03
C PRO A 40 10.48 5.86 -5.35
N LYS A 41 10.51 6.65 -6.42
CA LYS A 41 10.83 6.18 -7.78
C LYS A 41 12.19 6.73 -8.20
N THR A 42 12.91 6.00 -9.04
CA THR A 42 14.09 6.52 -9.76
C THR A 42 13.64 7.51 -10.83
N GLN A 43 14.59 8.26 -11.39
CA GLN A 43 14.37 9.14 -12.54
C GLN A 43 13.77 8.41 -13.75
N THR A 44 14.00 7.10 -13.84
CA THR A 44 13.43 6.18 -14.84
C THR A 44 12.09 5.55 -14.45
N GLY A 45 11.48 5.99 -13.34
CA GLY A 45 10.16 5.52 -12.88
C GLY A 45 10.15 4.18 -12.14
N LYS A 46 11.30 3.50 -11.98
CA LYS A 46 11.39 2.25 -11.23
C LYS A 46 11.21 2.50 -9.73
N ILE A 47 10.39 1.69 -9.07
CA ILE A 47 10.17 1.78 -7.62
C ILE A 47 11.45 1.35 -6.90
N GLN A 48 11.98 2.23 -6.04
CA GLN A 48 13.13 1.95 -5.20
C GLN A 48 12.70 1.22 -3.94
N ARG A 49 12.53 -0.11 -4.05
CA ARG A 49 12.07 -0.97 -2.94
C ARG A 49 12.97 -0.90 -1.70
N PHE A 50 14.26 -0.64 -1.86
CA PHE A 50 15.20 -0.47 -0.74
C PHE A 50 14.78 0.71 0.17
N ARG A 51 14.45 1.86 -0.42
CA ARG A 51 13.97 3.03 0.34
C ARG A 51 12.65 2.79 1.05
N LEU A 52 11.79 1.93 0.50
CA LEU A 52 10.53 1.53 1.17
C LEU A 52 10.78 0.66 2.41
N ARG A 53 11.87 -0.14 2.42
CA ARG A 53 12.23 -0.96 3.59
C ARG A 53 12.77 -0.11 4.73
N ASP A 54 13.58 0.91 4.45
CA ASP A 54 14.09 1.83 5.48
C ASP A 54 13.00 2.72 6.11
N GLN A 55 11.86 2.90 5.43
CA GLN A 55 10.75 3.75 5.88
C GLN A 55 9.71 3.01 6.75
N THR A 56 9.88 1.71 7.02
CA THR A 56 8.86 0.83 7.62
C THR A 56 9.28 0.29 8.97
#